data_AF-A0A353PX41-F1
#
_entry.id   AF-A0A353PX41-F1
#
_cell.length_a   1.000
_cell.length_b   1.000
_cell.length_c   1.000
_cell.angle_alpha   90.00
_cell.angle_beta   90.00
_cell.angle_gamma   90.00
#
_symmetry.space_group_name_H-M   'P 1'
#
loop_
_entity.id
_entity.type
_entity.pdbx_description
1 polymer ?
#
loop_
_entity_poly.entity_id
_entity_poly.type
_entity_poly.pdbx_seq_one_letter_code
_entity_poly.pdbx_strand_id
1 'polypeptide(L)'
;YQSFAVKNWVLEVLFVEQVEIREKQAKKTQNKTNTRRYLKDWISLDKQLLGINDHLHIKNKGDLVQLMPELPTLFCAKDLSKTAIKKNAHKVLWVLHKLDLIRLVEKKGNTKYYQYI
;
A
#
# COMPACT_ATOMS: atom_id res chain seq x y z
N TYR A 1 -19.72 0.75 8.55
CA TYR A 1 -19.17 0.73 7.18
C TYR A 1 -19.25 -0.70 6.66
N GLN A 2 -20.23 -0.98 5.80
CA GLN A 2 -20.51 -2.28 5.19
C GLN A 2 -19.62 -2.57 3.96
N SER A 3 -18.37 -2.08 3.93
CA SER A 3 -17.55 -2.10 2.69
C SER A 3 -17.12 -3.50 2.23
N PHE A 4 -17.21 -4.51 3.09
CA PHE A 4 -16.98 -5.93 2.74
C PHE A 4 -18.27 -6.75 2.66
N ALA A 5 -19.45 -6.12 2.78
CA ALA A 5 -20.74 -6.81 2.83
C ALA A 5 -21.31 -7.13 1.43
N VAL A 6 -20.46 -7.11 0.39
CA VAL A 6 -20.85 -7.56 -0.95
C VAL A 6 -20.66 -9.08 -0.98
N LYS A 7 -21.74 -9.81 -1.29
CA LYS A 7 -21.67 -11.27 -1.48
C LYS A 7 -20.59 -11.58 -2.51
N ASN A 8 -19.64 -12.46 -2.16
CA ASN A 8 -18.54 -12.92 -3.01
C ASN A 8 -17.49 -11.87 -3.38
N TRP A 9 -17.25 -10.86 -2.52
CA TRP A 9 -16.16 -9.92 -2.75
C TRP A 9 -14.78 -10.61 -2.67
N VAL A 10 -13.94 -10.39 -3.67
CA VAL A 10 -12.56 -10.84 -3.72
C VAL A 10 -11.73 -9.70 -4.28
N LEU A 11 -10.65 -9.32 -3.59
CA LEU A 11 -9.63 -8.44 -4.14
C LEU A 11 -8.41 -9.29 -4.48
N GLU A 12 -8.09 -9.34 -5.77
CA GLU A 12 -6.85 -9.92 -6.26
C GLU A 12 -5.84 -8.80 -6.51
N VAL A 13 -4.67 -8.92 -5.88
CA VAL A 13 -3.54 -8.02 -6.07
C VAL A 13 -2.40 -8.81 -6.72
N LEU A 14 -2.01 -8.39 -7.90
CA LEU A 14 -0.92 -9.00 -8.65
C LEU A 14 0.39 -8.25 -8.38
N PHE A 15 1.39 -8.98 -7.91
CA PHE A 15 2.75 -8.49 -7.85
C PHE A 15 3.42 -8.75 -9.20
N VAL A 16 3.72 -7.66 -9.90
CA VAL A 16 4.09 -7.71 -11.32
C VAL A 16 5.45 -7.07 -11.52
N GLU A 17 6.30 -7.76 -12.27
CA GLU A 17 7.50 -7.17 -12.85
C GLU A 17 7.19 -6.56 -14.22
N GLN A 18 7.56 -5.30 -14.38
CA GLN A 18 7.38 -4.55 -15.62
C GLN A 18 8.64 -3.75 -15.94
N VAL A 19 8.94 -3.66 -17.23
CA VAL A 19 10.00 -2.79 -17.75
C VAL A 19 9.36 -1.64 -18.50
N GLU A 20 9.76 -0.43 -18.16
CA GLU A 20 9.37 0.77 -18.89
C GLU A 20 10.42 1.09 -19.94
N ILE A 21 10.02 1.07 -21.21
CA ILE A 21 10.88 1.43 -22.33
C ILE A 21 10.86 2.95 -22.46
N ARG A 22 12.05 3.55 -22.42
CA ARG A 22 12.22 5.01 -22.44
C ARG A 22 13.12 5.42 -23.59
N GLU A 23 12.73 6.48 -24.27
CA GLU A 23 13.54 7.12 -25.30
C GLU A 23 14.17 8.40 -24.75
N LYS A 24 15.48 8.56 -24.95
CA LYS A 24 16.21 9.77 -24.56
C LYS A 24 16.03 10.84 -25.64
N GLN A 25 15.68 12.03 -25.20
CA GLN A 25 15.43 13.20 -26.03
C GLN A 25 16.64 14.15 -25.94
N ALA A 26 17.00 14.78 -27.05
CA ALA A 26 18.11 15.75 -27.10
C ALA A 26 17.85 17.00 -26.24
N LYS A 27 16.57 17.34 -26.01
CA LYS A 27 16.15 18.46 -25.17
C LYS A 27 15.17 17.96 -24.12
N LYS A 28 15.09 18.67 -22.99
CA LYS A 28 14.09 18.38 -21.97
C LYS A 28 12.70 18.70 -22.54
N THR A 29 11.89 17.68 -22.75
CA THR A 29 10.56 17.79 -23.35
C THR A 29 9.48 17.46 -22.35
N GLN A 30 8.31 18.02 -22.63
CA GLN A 30 7.11 17.76 -21.85
C GLN A 30 6.47 16.44 -22.31
N ASN A 31 5.71 15.79 -21.43
CA ASN A 31 4.91 14.64 -21.86
C ASN A 31 3.74 15.08 -22.75
N LYS A 32 3.23 14.15 -23.58
CA LYS A 32 2.11 14.42 -24.51
C LYS A 32 0.87 15.02 -23.82
N THR A 33 0.60 14.64 -22.57
CA THR A 33 -0.56 15.14 -21.80
C THR A 33 -0.29 16.42 -21.00
N ASN A 34 0.91 17.00 -21.11
CA ASN A 34 1.30 18.24 -20.43
C ASN A 34 1.12 18.25 -18.90
N THR A 35 1.09 17.08 -18.27
CA THR A 35 0.84 16.94 -16.82
C THR A 35 2.11 17.00 -15.97
N ARG A 36 3.30 16.96 -16.60
CA ARG A 36 4.57 16.96 -15.86
C ARG A 36 4.90 18.36 -15.34
N ARG A 37 5.20 18.44 -14.04
CA ARG A 37 5.69 19.68 -13.40
C ARG A 37 7.12 20.03 -13.82
N TYR A 38 7.95 19.03 -14.13
CA TYR A 38 9.34 19.22 -14.53
C TYR A 38 9.61 18.51 -15.86
N LEU A 39 10.24 19.21 -16.78
CA LEU A 39 10.68 18.67 -18.07
C LEU A 39 11.78 17.63 -17.86
N LYS A 40 11.70 16.52 -18.58
CA LYS A 40 12.71 15.45 -18.55
C LYS A 40 13.29 15.26 -19.93
N ASP A 41 14.51 14.76 -19.98
CA ASP A 41 15.21 14.37 -21.21
C ASP A 41 14.80 12.96 -21.69
N TRP A 42 13.67 12.43 -21.23
CA TRP A 42 13.16 11.15 -21.67
C TRP A 42 11.63 11.08 -21.67
N ILE A 43 11.11 10.30 -22.60
CA ILE A 43 9.68 9.98 -22.75
C ILE A 43 9.51 8.47 -22.58
N SER A 44 8.47 8.06 -21.84
CA SER A 44 8.06 6.66 -21.79
C SER A 44 7.31 6.35 -23.08
N LEU A 45 7.82 5.38 -23.83
CA LEU A 45 7.21 4.92 -25.07
C LEU A 45 6.21 3.81 -24.79
N ASP A 46 6.67 2.82 -24.03
CA ASP A 46 5.90 1.61 -23.79
C ASP A 46 6.25 0.98 -22.43
N LYS A 47 5.44 0.02 -22.01
CA LYS A 47 5.65 -0.79 -20.83
C LYS A 47 5.41 -2.24 -21.18
N GLN A 48 6.41 -3.07 -20.92
CA GLN A 48 6.32 -4.50 -21.12
C GLN A 48 6.16 -5.21 -19.79
N LEU A 49 5.16 -6.10 -19.72
CA LEU A 49 4.99 -7.05 -18.63
C LEU A 49 6.07 -8.13 -18.76
N LEU A 50 6.95 -8.26 -17.77
CA LEU A 50 7.94 -9.34 -17.75
C LEU A 50 7.38 -10.63 -17.15
N GLY A 51 6.59 -10.49 -16.09
CA GLY A 51 6.05 -11.63 -15.37
C GLY A 51 5.14 -11.21 -14.23
N ILE A 52 4.34 -12.17 -13.77
CA ILE A 52 3.54 -12.06 -12.56
C ILE A 52 4.25 -12.92 -11.51
N ASN A 53 4.78 -12.27 -10.48
CA ASN A 53 5.60 -12.92 -9.47
C ASN A 53 4.73 -13.59 -8.40
N ASP A 54 3.64 -12.93 -8.00
CA ASP A 54 2.76 -13.43 -6.95
C ASP A 54 1.32 -12.93 -7.10
N HIS A 55 0.39 -13.70 -6.57
CA HIS A 55 -1.04 -13.39 -6.50
C HIS A 55 -1.47 -13.33 -5.04
N LEU A 56 -1.98 -12.18 -4.61
CA LEU A 56 -2.55 -12.02 -3.29
C LEU A 56 -4.07 -11.91 -3.39
N HIS A 57 -4.76 -12.89 -2.83
CA HIS A 57 -6.22 -12.95 -2.78
C HIS A 57 -6.72 -12.57 -1.40
N ILE A 58 -7.46 -11.47 -1.31
CA ILE A 58 -8.09 -11.00 -0.07
C ILE A 58 -9.59 -11.24 -0.22
N LYS A 59 -10.13 -12.17 0.57
CA LYS A 59 -11.56 -12.50 0.60
C LYS A 59 -12.22 -12.00 1.88
N ASN A 60 -11.49 -12.12 2.98
CA ASN A 60 -11.99 -11.80 4.32
C ASN A 60 -11.14 -10.74 5.01
N LYS A 61 -11.71 -10.12 6.06
CA LYS A 61 -10.99 -9.17 6.91
C LYS A 61 -9.75 -9.81 7.56
N GLY A 62 -9.80 -11.11 7.86
CA GLY A 62 -8.68 -11.85 8.46
C GLY A 62 -7.46 -11.97 7.53
N ASP A 63 -7.67 -12.03 6.22
CA ASP A 63 -6.59 -12.14 5.23
C ASP A 63 -5.71 -10.87 5.25
N LEU A 64 -6.26 -9.73 5.67
CA LEU A 64 -5.50 -8.49 5.87
C LEU A 64 -4.48 -8.58 7.02
N VAL A 65 -4.68 -9.48 7.98
CA VAL A 65 -3.73 -9.71 9.07
C VAL A 65 -2.49 -10.43 8.54
N GLN A 66 -2.63 -11.30 7.53
CA GLN A 66 -1.49 -11.98 6.89
C GLN A 66 -0.55 -11.02 6.16
N LEU A 67 -1.08 -9.87 5.71
CA LEU A 67 -0.29 -8.79 5.12
C LEU A 67 0.51 -7.98 6.15
N MET A 68 0.25 -8.16 7.44
CA MET A 68 0.91 -7.40 8.48
C MET A 68 2.28 -7.99 8.81
N PRO A 69 3.31 -7.13 8.97
CA PRO A 69 4.59 -7.59 9.49
C PRO A 69 4.41 -8.08 10.93
N GLU A 70 5.34 -8.91 11.39
CA GLU A 70 5.38 -9.30 12.80
C GLU A 70 5.56 -8.07 13.68
N LEU A 71 4.62 -7.86 14.60
CA LEU A 71 4.56 -6.71 15.50
C LEU A 71 4.52 -7.19 16.95
N PRO A 72 5.03 -6.39 17.89
CA PRO A 72 4.90 -6.68 19.31
C PRO A 72 3.43 -6.74 19.75
N THR A 73 3.17 -7.43 20.86
CA THR A 73 1.83 -7.58 21.46
C THR A 73 1.12 -6.25 21.69
N LEU A 74 1.88 -5.21 22.05
CA LEU A 74 1.45 -3.82 22.03
C LEU A 74 2.28 -3.05 21.01
N PHE A 75 1.63 -2.52 20.00
CA PHE A 75 2.31 -1.79 18.93
C PHE A 75 1.71 -0.40 18.73
N CYS A 76 2.53 0.51 18.22
CA CYS A 76 2.11 1.86 17.87
C CYS A 76 2.45 2.20 16.42
N ALA A 77 2.00 3.38 15.98
CA ALA A 77 2.30 3.87 14.62
C ALA A 77 3.79 3.95 14.33
N LYS A 78 4.63 4.20 15.36
CA LYS A 78 6.09 4.23 15.19
C LYS A 78 6.66 2.86 14.86
N ASP A 79 6.14 1.80 15.45
CA ASP A 79 6.62 0.44 15.19
C ASP A 79 6.27 0.01 13.76
N LEU A 80 5.05 0.34 13.31
CA LEU A 80 4.65 0.18 11.90
C LEU A 80 5.43 1.06 10.92
N SER A 81 5.92 2.23 11.36
CA SER A 81 6.72 3.09 10.49
C SER A 81 8.14 2.56 10.27
N LYS A 82 8.63 1.68 11.15
CA LYS A 82 9.94 1.02 11.02
C LYS A 82 9.92 -0.15 10.04
N THR A 83 8.74 -0.71 9.74
CA THR A 83 8.58 -1.83 8.80
C THR A 83 8.41 -1.33 7.35
N ALA A 84 8.07 -2.22 6.42
CA ALA A 84 7.84 -1.91 5.01
C ALA A 84 6.74 -0.86 4.78
N ILE A 85 5.83 -0.67 5.74
CA ILE A 85 4.64 0.19 5.62
C ILE A 85 5.01 1.69 5.73
N LYS A 86 6.14 2.02 6.37
CA LYS A 86 6.74 3.37 6.49
C LYS A 86 5.71 4.51 6.55
N LYS A 87 5.52 5.21 5.43
CA LYS A 87 4.70 6.43 5.31
C LYS A 87 3.20 6.19 5.48
N ASN A 88 2.74 4.95 5.27
CA ASN A 88 1.34 4.59 5.34
C ASN A 88 0.91 4.03 6.70
N ALA A 89 1.81 4.00 7.70
CA ALA A 89 1.54 3.39 9.01
C ALA A 89 0.24 3.89 9.67
N HIS A 90 -0.02 5.20 9.62
CA HIS A 90 -1.25 5.77 10.17
C HIS A 90 -2.50 5.37 9.40
N LYS A 91 -2.41 5.25 8.06
CA LYS A 91 -3.54 4.81 7.23
C LYS A 91 -3.86 3.33 7.49
N VAL A 92 -2.82 2.50 7.59
CA VAL A 92 -2.97 1.07 7.91
C VAL A 92 -3.62 0.89 9.28
N LEU A 93 -3.13 1.58 10.32
CA LEU A 93 -3.76 1.54 11.64
C LEU A 93 -5.23 1.98 11.61
N TRP A 94 -5.53 3.04 10.87
CA TRP A 94 -6.89 3.50 10.72
C TRP A 94 -7.79 2.46 10.05
N VAL A 95 -7.31 1.80 8.98
CA VAL A 95 -8.04 0.73 8.30
C VAL A 95 -8.28 -0.45 9.25
N LEU A 96 -7.23 -0.94 9.92
CA LEU A 96 -7.34 -2.07 10.85
C LEU A 96 -8.32 -1.77 12.00
N HIS A 97 -8.25 -0.56 12.56
CA HIS A 97 -9.17 -0.15 13.62
C HIS A 97 -10.61 -0.01 13.09
N LYS A 98 -10.80 0.44 11.85
CA LYS A 98 -12.15 0.54 11.25
C LYS A 98 -12.74 -0.81 10.87
N LEU A 99 -11.91 -1.84 10.73
CA LEU A 99 -12.33 -3.21 10.46
C LEU A 99 -12.50 -4.05 11.73
N ASP A 100 -12.30 -3.44 12.90
CA ASP A 100 -12.36 -4.09 14.20
C ASP A 100 -11.38 -5.26 14.32
N LEU A 101 -10.20 -5.14 13.70
CA LEU A 101 -9.11 -6.12 13.80
C LEU A 101 -8.13 -5.80 14.93
N ILE A 102 -8.13 -4.54 15.37
CA ILE A 102 -7.24 -4.04 16.44
C ILE A 102 -8.05 -3.21 17.41
N ARG A 103 -7.69 -3.28 18.69
CA ARG A 103 -8.28 -2.49 19.77
C ARG A 103 -7.28 -1.47 20.27
N LEU A 104 -7.75 -0.25 20.56
CA LEU A 104 -6.97 0.75 21.26
C LEU A 104 -6.92 0.38 22.75
N VAL A 105 -5.71 0.15 23.27
CA VAL A 105 -5.48 -0.27 24.66
C VAL A 105 -5.18 0.96 25.52
N GLU A 106 -4.24 1.80 25.08
CA GLU A 106 -3.81 2.96 25.85
C GLU A 106 -3.45 4.14 24.95
N LYS A 107 -3.55 5.35 25.52
CA LYS A 107 -3.04 6.59 24.93
C LYS A 107 -2.07 7.24 25.91
N LYS A 108 -0.80 7.39 25.51
CA LYS A 108 0.23 8.12 26.27
C LYS A 108 0.61 9.38 25.51
N GLY A 109 0.09 10.53 25.94
CA GLY A 109 0.26 11.79 25.21
C GLY A 109 -0.29 11.70 23.78
N ASN A 110 0.57 11.90 22.78
CA ASN A 110 0.19 11.80 21.36
C ASN A 110 0.31 10.38 20.78
N THR A 111 0.90 9.41 21.50
CA THR A 111 1.01 8.04 21.02
C THR A 111 -0.19 7.21 21.46
N LYS A 112 -0.78 6.46 20.51
CA LYS A 112 -1.84 5.48 20.73
C LYS A 112 -1.25 4.09 20.58
N TYR A 113 -1.51 3.23 21.54
CA TYR A 113 -1.10 1.83 21.55
C TYR A 113 -2.30 0.94 21.20
N TYR A 114 -2.05 -0.01 20.31
CA TYR A 114 -3.02 -0.94 19.79
C TYR A 114 -2.58 -2.38 20.05
N GLN A 115 -3.55 -3.27 20.09
CA GLN A 115 -3.38 -4.72 20.21
C GLN A 115 -4.33 -5.42 19.23
N TYR A 116 -3.91 -6.54 18.66
CA TYR A 116 -4.80 -7.39 17.86
C TYR A 116 -5.90 -8.00 18.74
N ILE A 117 -7.10 -8.16 18.17
CA ILE A 117 -8.24 -8.82 18.83
C ILE A 117 -8.16 -10.33 18.64
#